data_AF-A0A3G9GYY3-F1
#
_entry.id   AF-A0A3G9GYY3-F1
#
_cell.length_a   1.000
_cell.length_b   1.000
_cell.length_c   1.000
_cell.angle_alpha   90.00
_cell.angle_beta   90.00
_cell.angle_gamma   90.00
#
_symmetry.space_group_name_H-M   'P 1'
#
loop_
_entity.id
_entity.type
_entity.pdbx_description
1 polymer ?
#
loop_
_entity_poly.entity_id
_entity_poly.type
_entity_poly.pdbx_seq_one_letter_code
_entity_poly.pdbx_strand_id
1 'polypeptide(L)'
;MNASLGRFTVILLLLFSSMVGAADYSYSLHLSKRSLYLKEPMVVTFDINQTDSSKVMFFDFDIDAGDSFFVHRLDKDVDEAYHARRERYTYLVYPLKSGKLRMKFDLLVRRGNDELLTTAFTGGRYNVKAVETDDRHEPLPSPEIEVKPLPVDADLAGSFDVSRTLGADEVESYEPLYIDVRVRGNGYIPDLKKIDWLPPLPGVRLFSDKPKISVSYTKEGMSVDALFRYALISQRDYEIPKLHLTAYDTVRKRAYTIDLDAVKVHVKAVEASALLDKENRPPPVESPLAVIKRFLTLFLIFSAGWISAVLTLRLRRHFRAVTEKDEWSERVKSSKDEREIMMLLLLKDADRYRDTIERLERALHKHERIDLKRIKREVLNEG
;
A
#
# COMPACT_ATOMS: atom_id res chain seq x y z
N MET A 1 8.02 -55.04 30.02
CA MET A 1 7.19 -54.87 28.80
C MET A 1 5.81 -55.41 29.09
N ASN A 2 4.79 -54.54 29.14
CA ASN A 2 3.42 -54.83 28.71
C ASN A 2 2.63 -53.51 28.68
N ALA A 3 2.43 -53.05 27.45
CA ALA A 3 1.51 -52.03 26.96
C ALA A 3 0.04 -52.35 27.37
N SER A 4 -0.96 -51.48 27.35
CA SER A 4 -1.12 -50.03 27.13
C SER A 4 -2.63 -49.72 27.16
N LEU A 5 -2.97 -48.44 27.34
CA LEU A 5 -4.17 -47.76 26.79
C LEU A 5 -5.53 -48.02 27.48
N GLY A 6 -5.74 -47.30 28.59
CA GLY A 6 -7.07 -46.87 29.01
C GLY A 6 -7.55 -45.69 28.14
N ARG A 7 -8.55 -45.94 27.29
CA ARG A 7 -9.26 -44.90 26.53
C ARG A 7 -10.31 -44.27 27.44
N PHE A 8 -10.12 -42.99 27.78
CA PHE A 8 -11.15 -42.11 28.33
C PHE A 8 -12.17 -41.80 27.23
N THR A 9 -13.38 -42.33 27.36
CA THR A 9 -14.55 -41.89 26.59
C THR A 9 -15.13 -40.65 27.25
N VAL A 10 -14.93 -39.49 26.62
CA VAL A 10 -15.64 -38.24 26.93
C VAL A 10 -17.07 -38.38 26.40
N ILE A 11 -18.04 -38.55 27.30
CA ILE A 11 -19.47 -38.54 26.97
C ILE A 11 -19.88 -37.08 26.76
N LEU A 12 -19.96 -36.66 25.50
CA LEU A 12 -20.61 -35.42 25.07
C LEU A 12 -22.13 -35.65 25.09
N LEU A 13 -22.80 -35.18 26.14
CA LEU A 13 -24.24 -35.31 26.31
C LEU A 13 -24.95 -34.21 25.49
N LEU A 14 -25.20 -34.49 24.19
CA LEU A 14 -26.01 -33.65 23.30
C LEU A 14 -27.50 -33.88 23.63
N LEU A 15 -28.13 -32.95 24.34
CA LEU A 15 -29.57 -32.96 24.58
C LEU A 15 -30.29 -32.25 23.43
N PHE A 16 -30.86 -33.03 22.51
CA PHE A 16 -31.74 -32.53 21.45
C PHE A 16 -33.06 -32.04 22.05
N SER A 17 -33.35 -30.75 21.93
CA SER A 17 -34.71 -30.22 22.10
C SER A 17 -35.27 -29.96 20.70
N SER A 18 -35.98 -30.93 20.14
CA SER A 18 -36.74 -30.74 18.91
C SER A 18 -38.00 -29.94 19.24
N MET A 19 -38.03 -28.67 18.82
CA MET A 19 -39.26 -27.88 18.83
C MET A 19 -39.95 -28.02 17.47
N VAL A 20 -41.25 -28.30 17.50
CA VAL A 20 -42.08 -28.41 16.30
C VAL A 20 -42.20 -27.01 15.69
N GLY A 21 -41.70 -26.84 14.46
CA GLY A 21 -41.82 -25.60 13.70
C GLY A 21 -43.22 -25.43 13.10
N ALA A 22 -43.44 -24.28 12.44
CA ALA A 22 -44.65 -24.03 11.66
C ALA A 22 -44.87 -25.14 10.61
N ALA A 23 -46.09 -25.31 10.09
CA ALA A 23 -46.43 -26.41 9.15
C ALA A 23 -45.47 -26.54 7.94
N ASP A 24 -44.75 -25.46 7.63
CA ASP A 24 -43.93 -25.31 6.45
C ASP A 24 -42.42 -25.57 6.65
N TYR A 25 -41.94 -25.60 7.90
CA TYR A 25 -40.54 -25.91 8.22
C TYR A 25 -40.38 -26.46 9.64
N SER A 26 -39.30 -27.21 9.87
CA SER A 26 -38.88 -27.67 11.19
C SER A 26 -37.52 -27.08 11.54
N TYR A 27 -37.27 -26.82 12.82
CA TYR A 27 -35.98 -26.34 13.29
C TYR A 27 -35.54 -27.03 14.57
N SER A 28 -34.24 -26.97 14.83
CA SER A 28 -33.66 -27.42 16.09
C SER A 28 -32.54 -26.47 16.50
N LEU A 29 -32.54 -26.10 17.77
CA LEU A 29 -31.54 -25.23 18.36
C LEU A 29 -30.71 -26.04 19.37
N HIS A 30 -29.41 -26.03 19.18
CA HIS A 30 -28.45 -26.73 20.04
C HIS A 30 -27.49 -25.74 20.68
N LEU A 31 -27.38 -25.80 22.01
CA LEU A 31 -26.35 -25.11 22.80
C LEU A 31 -25.34 -26.14 23.29
N SER A 32 -24.04 -25.97 23.02
CA SER A 32 -23.02 -26.92 23.47
C SER A 32 -22.93 -27.02 25.00
N LYS A 33 -23.27 -25.94 25.72
CA LYS A 33 -23.27 -25.83 27.18
C LYS A 33 -24.36 -24.87 27.64
N ARG A 34 -24.89 -25.08 28.84
CA ARG A 34 -25.89 -24.18 29.49
C ARG A 34 -25.37 -23.53 30.78
N SER A 35 -24.30 -24.07 31.35
CA SER A 35 -23.59 -23.49 32.49
C SER A 35 -22.13 -23.28 32.09
N LEU A 36 -21.68 -22.04 32.16
CA LEU A 36 -20.40 -21.56 31.65
C LEU A 36 -19.75 -20.65 32.68
N TYR A 37 -18.44 -20.53 32.63
CA TYR A 37 -17.75 -19.40 33.25
C TYR A 37 -17.83 -18.15 32.38
N LEU A 38 -17.67 -16.98 33.00
CA LEU A 38 -17.51 -15.71 32.30
C LEU A 38 -16.40 -15.84 31.25
N LYS A 39 -16.65 -15.37 30.01
CA LYS A 39 -15.73 -15.47 28.88
C LYS A 39 -15.35 -16.90 28.45
N GLU A 40 -16.08 -17.93 28.89
CA GLU A 40 -15.92 -19.29 28.37
C GLU A 40 -16.70 -19.44 27.04
N PRO A 41 -16.09 -20.02 25.98
CA PRO A 41 -16.79 -20.20 24.72
C PRO A 41 -17.89 -21.26 24.80
N MET A 42 -18.98 -21.00 24.09
CA MET A 42 -19.98 -22.00 23.73
C MET A 42 -20.24 -21.97 22.23
N VAL A 43 -20.70 -23.10 21.69
CA VAL A 43 -21.12 -23.23 20.30
C VAL A 43 -22.63 -23.32 20.27
N VAL A 44 -23.23 -22.49 19.43
CA VAL A 44 -24.67 -22.50 19.15
C VAL A 44 -24.87 -22.99 17.72
N THR A 45 -25.67 -24.02 17.56
CA THR A 45 -26.02 -24.58 16.25
C THR A 45 -27.52 -24.45 16.04
N PHE A 46 -27.93 -23.90 14.91
CA PHE A 46 -29.31 -23.80 14.50
C PHE A 46 -29.47 -24.52 13.16
N ASP A 47 -30.20 -25.63 13.18
CA ASP A 47 -30.57 -26.39 11.98
C ASP A 47 -32.02 -26.05 11.64
N ILE A 48 -32.28 -25.67 10.39
CA ILE A 48 -33.62 -25.43 9.87
C ILE A 48 -33.82 -26.19 8.55
N ASN A 49 -34.94 -26.90 8.46
CA ASN A 49 -35.32 -27.72 7.32
C ASN A 49 -36.70 -27.31 6.83
N GLN A 50 -36.81 -26.93 5.57
CA GLN A 50 -38.09 -26.76 4.90
C GLN A 50 -38.83 -28.11 4.81
N THR A 51 -40.12 -28.13 5.18
CA THR A 51 -40.96 -29.33 5.13
C THR A 51 -42.06 -29.22 4.07
N ASP A 52 -42.49 -28.01 3.72
CA ASP A 52 -43.45 -27.77 2.64
C ASP A 52 -42.74 -27.52 1.31
N SER A 53 -42.81 -28.49 0.40
CA SER A 53 -42.19 -28.42 -0.91
C SER A 53 -43.00 -27.62 -1.95
N SER A 54 -44.14 -27.05 -1.59
CA SER A 54 -44.98 -26.24 -2.51
C SER A 54 -44.59 -24.76 -2.55
N LYS A 55 -43.70 -24.33 -1.66
CA LYS A 55 -43.26 -22.94 -1.49
C LYS A 55 -41.74 -22.85 -1.61
N VAL A 56 -41.23 -21.68 -1.97
CA VAL A 56 -39.80 -21.41 -1.85
C VAL A 56 -39.54 -20.59 -0.60
N MET A 57 -38.59 -21.05 0.22
CA MET A 57 -38.28 -20.41 1.50
C MET A 57 -36.81 -19.99 1.58
N PHE A 58 -36.61 -18.83 2.19
CA PHE A 58 -35.30 -18.34 2.59
C PHE A 58 -35.30 -18.10 4.09
N PHE A 59 -34.27 -18.60 4.76
CA PHE A 59 -34.09 -18.43 6.19
C PHE A 59 -32.90 -17.51 6.42
N ASP A 60 -33.06 -16.55 7.33
CA ASP A 60 -31.96 -15.76 7.87
C ASP A 60 -32.04 -15.80 9.39
N PHE A 61 -30.98 -16.30 10.03
CA PHE A 61 -30.93 -16.54 11.46
C PHE A 61 -29.72 -15.85 12.07
N ASP A 62 -29.97 -15.04 13.09
CA ASP A 62 -28.94 -14.34 13.86
C ASP A 62 -29.20 -14.40 15.37
N ILE A 63 -28.16 -14.12 16.15
CA ILE A 63 -28.22 -14.06 17.61
C ILE A 63 -28.11 -12.59 18.03
N ASP A 64 -29.13 -12.08 18.75
CA ASP A 64 -29.06 -10.76 19.36
C ASP A 64 -28.09 -10.81 20.56
N ALA A 65 -26.87 -10.37 20.30
CA ALA A 65 -25.78 -10.39 21.26
C ALA A 65 -25.97 -9.39 22.42
N GLY A 66 -26.66 -8.27 22.16
CA GLY A 66 -26.72 -7.13 23.06
C GLY A 66 -25.34 -6.73 23.61
N ASP A 67 -25.28 -6.41 24.90
CA ASP A 67 -24.05 -6.13 25.65
C ASP A 67 -23.58 -7.32 26.51
N SER A 68 -24.32 -8.44 26.43
CA SER A 68 -24.17 -9.58 27.32
C SER A 68 -23.39 -10.71 26.66
N PHE A 69 -23.28 -10.71 25.33
CA PHE A 69 -22.57 -11.71 24.56
C PHE A 69 -21.66 -11.07 23.51
N PHE A 70 -20.58 -11.76 23.18
CA PHE A 70 -19.87 -11.60 21.93
C PHE A 70 -20.21 -12.79 21.05
N VAL A 71 -20.61 -12.54 19.80
CA VAL A 71 -21.09 -13.56 18.86
C VAL A 71 -20.26 -13.49 17.59
N HIS A 72 -19.84 -14.65 17.08
CA HIS A 72 -19.18 -14.78 15.79
C HIS A 72 -19.74 -15.98 15.03
N ARG A 73 -20.19 -15.77 13.78
CA ARG A 73 -20.66 -16.87 12.91
C ARG A 73 -19.45 -17.65 12.39
N LEU A 74 -19.36 -18.93 12.77
CA LEU A 74 -18.33 -19.84 12.29
C LEU A 74 -18.65 -20.36 10.89
N ASP A 75 -19.92 -20.69 10.65
CA ASP A 75 -20.31 -21.35 9.40
C ASP A 75 -21.80 -21.17 9.06
N LYS A 76 -22.11 -21.32 7.77
CA LYS A 76 -23.47 -21.43 7.21
C LYS A 76 -23.45 -22.50 6.11
N ASP A 77 -23.85 -23.71 6.46
CA ASP A 77 -24.05 -24.79 5.48
C ASP A 77 -25.45 -24.66 4.87
N VAL A 78 -25.53 -24.73 3.54
CA VAL A 78 -26.80 -24.74 2.81
C VAL A 78 -26.82 -25.96 1.90
N ASP A 79 -27.82 -26.81 2.09
CA ASP A 79 -28.15 -27.91 1.19
C ASP A 79 -29.41 -27.50 0.40
N GLU A 80 -29.21 -27.20 -0.88
CA GLU A 80 -30.25 -26.72 -1.79
C GLU A 80 -30.75 -27.87 -2.68
N ALA A 81 -31.46 -28.81 -2.07
CA ALA A 81 -32.34 -29.69 -2.83
C ALA A 81 -33.59 -28.90 -3.25
N TYR A 82 -34.04 -29.08 -4.49
CA TYR A 82 -35.24 -28.42 -5.03
C TYR A 82 -36.43 -28.64 -4.10
N HIS A 83 -36.98 -27.56 -3.54
CA HIS A 83 -38.07 -27.56 -2.56
C HIS A 83 -37.82 -28.33 -1.24
N ALA A 84 -36.55 -28.58 -0.91
CA ALA A 84 -36.13 -29.27 0.30
C ALA A 84 -34.87 -28.61 0.89
N ARG A 85 -34.96 -27.29 1.13
CA ARG A 85 -33.85 -26.50 1.65
C ARG A 85 -33.53 -26.86 3.10
N ARG A 86 -32.25 -27.12 3.36
CA ARG A 86 -31.70 -27.28 4.71
C ARG A 86 -30.58 -26.30 4.95
N GLU A 87 -30.67 -25.55 6.04
CA GLU A 87 -29.62 -24.62 6.46
C GLU A 87 -29.14 -24.97 7.86
N ARG A 88 -27.82 -24.93 8.06
CA ARG A 88 -27.21 -25.04 9.39
C ARG A 88 -26.34 -23.84 9.64
N TYR A 89 -26.66 -23.13 10.71
CA TYR A 89 -25.88 -22.02 11.22
C TYR A 89 -25.07 -22.47 12.42
N THR A 90 -23.77 -22.15 12.43
CA THR A 90 -22.90 -22.41 13.57
C THR A 90 -22.31 -21.10 14.07
N TYR A 91 -22.50 -20.79 15.36
CA TYR A 91 -21.98 -19.61 16.02
C TYR A 91 -21.07 -19.97 17.19
N LEU A 92 -20.01 -19.19 17.36
CA LEU A 92 -19.19 -19.15 18.57
C LEU A 92 -19.67 -17.97 19.43
N VAL A 93 -19.99 -18.24 20.69
CA VAL A 93 -20.56 -17.25 21.61
C VAL A 93 -19.78 -17.21 22.91
N TYR A 94 -19.50 -16.00 23.38
CA TYR A 94 -18.85 -15.74 24.67
C TYR A 94 -19.75 -14.89 25.56
N PRO A 95 -20.03 -15.31 26.81
CA PRO A 95 -20.75 -14.48 27.76
C PRO A 95 -19.83 -13.41 28.36
N LEU A 96 -20.30 -12.16 28.34
CA LEU A 96 -19.56 -10.98 28.82
C LEU A 96 -20.02 -10.52 30.21
N LYS A 97 -21.11 -11.07 30.72
CA LYS A 97 -21.67 -10.80 32.04
C LYS A 97 -21.91 -12.08 32.81
N SER A 98 -21.81 -12.03 34.14
CA SER A 98 -22.17 -13.15 35.02
C SER A 98 -23.64 -13.07 35.42
N GLY A 99 -24.20 -14.22 35.83
CA GLY A 99 -25.60 -14.38 36.22
C GLY A 99 -26.40 -15.21 35.24
N LYS A 100 -27.73 -15.13 35.36
CA LYS A 100 -28.67 -15.79 34.46
C LYS A 100 -28.92 -14.89 33.26
N LEU A 101 -28.39 -15.29 32.10
CA LEU A 101 -28.53 -14.53 30.85
C LEU A 101 -29.53 -15.23 29.94
N ARG A 102 -30.36 -14.44 29.24
CA ARG A 102 -31.25 -14.95 28.20
C ARG A 102 -30.65 -14.64 26.84
N MET A 103 -30.50 -15.67 26.02
CA MET A 103 -30.07 -15.51 24.63
C MET A 103 -31.31 -15.28 23.77
N LYS A 104 -31.30 -14.20 23.00
CA LYS A 104 -32.37 -13.87 22.05
C LYS A 104 -31.90 -14.23 20.65
N PHE A 105 -32.85 -14.67 19.84
CA PHE A 105 -32.60 -15.04 18.46
C PHE A 105 -33.55 -14.28 17.55
N ASP A 106 -33.05 -13.97 16.37
CA ASP A 106 -33.85 -13.41 15.29
C ASP A 106 -33.88 -14.40 14.13
N LEU A 107 -35.09 -14.76 13.69
CA LEU A 107 -35.30 -15.63 12.53
C LEU A 107 -36.24 -14.91 11.57
N LEU A 108 -35.68 -14.48 10.45
CA LEU A 108 -36.45 -13.97 9.32
C LEU A 108 -36.74 -15.12 8.35
N VAL A 109 -38.01 -15.39 8.12
CA VAL A 109 -38.47 -16.36 7.13
C VAL A 109 -39.12 -15.60 5.98
N ARG A 110 -38.54 -15.74 4.78
CA ARG A 110 -39.09 -15.20 3.54
C ARG A 110 -39.76 -16.31 2.75
N ARG A 111 -41.04 -16.14 2.42
CA ARG A 111 -41.82 -17.11 1.64
C ARG A 111 -42.14 -16.54 0.26
N GLY A 112 -41.90 -17.34 -0.77
CA GLY A 112 -42.24 -17.04 -2.16
C GLY A 112 -42.84 -18.24 -2.88
N ASN A 113 -43.16 -18.07 -4.17
CA ASN A 113 -43.61 -19.14 -5.06
C ASN A 113 -42.70 -19.22 -6.31
N ASP A 114 -42.74 -20.36 -7.01
CA ASP A 114 -41.89 -20.59 -8.21
C ASP A 114 -42.19 -19.62 -9.37
N GLU A 115 -43.44 -19.18 -9.50
CA GLU A 115 -43.89 -18.27 -10.55
C GLU A 115 -43.34 -16.83 -10.36
N LEU A 116 -43.20 -16.38 -9.11
CA LEU A 116 -42.62 -15.07 -8.76
C LEU A 116 -41.09 -15.07 -8.92
N LEU A 117 -40.43 -16.19 -8.64
CA LEU A 117 -38.98 -16.33 -8.81
C LEU A 117 -38.58 -16.36 -10.29
N THR A 118 -39.31 -17.09 -11.12
CA THR A 118 -39.05 -17.14 -12.57
C THR A 118 -39.30 -15.79 -13.25
N THR A 119 -40.28 -15.00 -12.78
CA THR A 119 -40.58 -13.67 -13.32
C THR A 119 -39.54 -12.60 -12.95
N ALA A 120 -38.83 -12.75 -11.82
CA ALA A 120 -37.78 -11.81 -11.41
C ALA A 120 -36.51 -11.88 -12.29
N PHE A 121 -36.23 -13.04 -12.89
CA PHE A 121 -35.05 -13.25 -13.75
C PHE A 121 -35.30 -13.07 -15.25
N THR A 122 -36.56 -12.83 -15.67
CA THR A 122 -36.93 -12.63 -17.09
C THR A 122 -36.92 -11.15 -17.51
N GLY A 123 -36.70 -10.22 -16.58
CA GLY A 123 -36.49 -8.81 -16.87
C GLY A 123 -35.08 -8.55 -17.45
N GLY A 124 -34.98 -7.83 -18.58
CA GLY A 124 -33.69 -7.38 -19.12
C GLY A 124 -32.89 -6.53 -18.12
N ARG A 125 -31.61 -6.25 -18.41
CA ARG A 125 -30.62 -5.57 -17.53
C ARG A 125 -31.06 -4.28 -16.81
N TYR A 126 -32.22 -3.71 -17.17
CA TYR A 126 -32.78 -2.48 -16.64
C TYR A 126 -34.09 -2.68 -15.82
N ASN A 127 -34.68 -3.88 -15.79
CA ASN A 127 -35.99 -4.15 -15.16
C ASN A 127 -35.96 -5.40 -14.26
N VAL A 128 -34.96 -5.54 -13.39
CA VAL A 128 -34.99 -6.57 -12.33
C VAL A 128 -35.99 -6.12 -11.27
N LYS A 129 -37.18 -6.73 -11.25
CA LYS A 129 -38.12 -6.56 -10.13
C LYS A 129 -37.66 -7.48 -9.00
N ALA A 130 -37.54 -6.92 -7.80
CA ALA A 130 -37.33 -7.74 -6.61
C ALA A 130 -38.48 -8.74 -6.49
N VAL A 131 -38.16 -9.99 -6.17
CA VAL A 131 -39.16 -11.04 -5.93
C VAL A 131 -40.00 -10.58 -4.74
N GLU A 132 -41.32 -10.48 -4.91
CA GLU A 132 -42.22 -10.20 -3.79
C GLU A 132 -42.26 -11.43 -2.88
N THR A 133 -41.72 -11.31 -1.67
CA THR A 133 -41.74 -12.34 -0.63
C THR A 133 -42.56 -11.88 0.58
N ASP A 134 -43.23 -12.81 1.24
CA ASP A 134 -43.84 -12.59 2.56
C ASP A 134 -42.76 -12.81 3.62
N ASP A 135 -42.22 -11.70 4.11
CA ASP A 135 -41.14 -11.63 5.09
C ASP A 135 -41.72 -11.55 6.49
N ARG A 136 -41.44 -12.56 7.33
CA ARG A 136 -41.91 -12.60 8.72
C ARG A 136 -40.80 -12.95 9.68
N HIS A 137 -40.73 -12.20 10.77
CA HIS A 137 -39.93 -12.57 11.94
C HIS A 137 -40.68 -13.61 12.75
N GLU A 138 -40.05 -14.76 12.94
CA GLU A 138 -40.63 -15.89 13.65
C GLU A 138 -40.09 -15.93 15.09
N PRO A 139 -40.97 -15.96 16.11
CA PRO A 139 -40.52 -15.96 17.49
C PRO A 139 -39.81 -17.29 17.83
N LEU A 140 -38.56 -17.19 18.26
CA LEU A 140 -37.78 -18.33 18.74
C LEU A 140 -37.71 -18.38 20.27
N PRO A 141 -37.59 -19.58 20.87
CA PRO A 141 -37.38 -19.73 22.30
C PRO A 141 -36.10 -19.00 22.73
N SER A 142 -36.14 -18.26 23.83
CA SER A 142 -34.98 -17.58 24.40
C SER A 142 -34.43 -18.38 25.60
N PRO A 143 -33.47 -19.30 25.40
CA PRO A 143 -32.96 -20.15 26.47
C PRO A 143 -32.20 -19.32 27.51
N GLU A 144 -32.38 -19.70 28.77
CA GLU A 144 -31.58 -19.17 29.88
C GLU A 144 -30.26 -19.95 30.00
N ILE A 145 -29.18 -19.20 30.21
CA ILE A 145 -27.81 -19.69 30.36
C ILE A 145 -27.28 -19.17 31.69
N GLU A 146 -26.70 -20.06 32.49
CA GLU A 146 -26.10 -19.72 33.78
C GLU A 146 -24.62 -19.42 33.59
N VAL A 147 -24.23 -18.16 33.81
CA VAL A 147 -22.84 -17.72 33.70
C VAL A 147 -22.26 -17.47 35.09
N LYS A 148 -21.30 -18.29 35.49
CA LYS A 148 -20.59 -18.16 36.76
C LYS A 148 -19.46 -17.15 36.62
N PRO A 149 -19.17 -16.33 37.64
CA PRO A 149 -17.95 -15.54 37.65
C PRO A 149 -16.72 -16.45 37.58
N LEU A 150 -15.59 -15.90 37.11
CA LEU A 150 -14.34 -16.63 37.17
C LEU A 150 -14.01 -16.95 38.64
N PRO A 151 -13.51 -18.17 38.97
CA PRO A 151 -13.18 -18.53 40.35
C PRO A 151 -12.04 -17.72 40.96
N VAL A 152 -11.26 -17.05 40.11
CA VAL A 152 -10.15 -16.18 40.47
C VAL A 152 -10.29 -14.87 39.71
N ASP A 153 -9.74 -13.80 40.25
CA ASP A 153 -9.59 -12.54 39.53
C ASP A 153 -8.47 -12.72 38.50
N ALA A 154 -8.85 -13.08 37.27
CA ALA A 154 -7.93 -13.37 36.18
C ALA A 154 -7.95 -12.26 35.13
N ASP A 155 -6.77 -11.79 34.76
CA ASP A 155 -6.54 -10.86 33.65
C ASP A 155 -6.97 -11.49 32.31
N LEU A 156 -6.72 -12.79 32.15
CA LEU A 156 -6.97 -13.55 30.92
C LEU A 156 -7.90 -14.75 31.15
N ALA A 157 -8.87 -14.95 30.25
CA ALA A 157 -9.75 -16.10 30.24
C ALA A 157 -9.43 -17.01 29.04
N GLY A 158 -8.74 -18.13 29.30
CA GLY A 158 -8.26 -19.06 28.28
C GLY A 158 -6.89 -19.65 28.59
N SER A 159 -6.34 -20.37 27.61
CA SER A 159 -5.00 -20.96 27.64
C SER A 159 -4.07 -20.14 26.75
N PHE A 160 -3.15 -19.40 27.35
CA PHE A 160 -2.21 -18.50 26.67
C PHE A 160 -0.76 -18.79 27.07
N ASP A 161 0.09 -18.70 26.07
CA ASP A 161 1.55 -18.71 26.11
C ASP A 161 2.00 -17.28 25.79
N VAL A 162 2.67 -16.63 26.75
CA VAL A 162 3.26 -15.31 26.55
C VAL A 162 4.76 -15.45 26.68
N SER A 163 5.48 -14.91 25.70
CA SER A 163 6.94 -14.88 25.71
C SER A 163 7.46 -13.48 25.39
N ARG A 164 8.66 -13.21 25.90
CA ARG A 164 9.41 -11.98 25.65
C ARG A 164 10.77 -12.36 25.09
N THR A 165 11.17 -11.72 24.00
CA THR A 165 12.47 -11.93 23.37
C THR A 165 13.16 -10.59 23.22
N LEU A 166 14.42 -10.52 23.67
CA LEU A 166 15.28 -9.35 23.53
C LEU A 166 16.19 -9.57 22.32
N GLY A 167 16.45 -8.51 21.56
CA GLY A 167 17.40 -8.54 20.44
C GLY A 167 18.86 -8.64 20.89
N ALA A 168 19.18 -8.15 22.08
CA ALA A 168 20.50 -8.19 22.70
C ALA A 168 20.40 -8.05 24.22
N ASP A 169 21.41 -8.53 24.95
CA ASP A 169 21.52 -8.36 26.41
C ASP A 169 22.21 -7.03 26.80
N GLU A 170 22.92 -6.43 25.85
CA GLU A 170 23.75 -5.25 26.02
C GLU A 170 23.65 -4.38 24.77
N VAL A 171 23.50 -3.06 24.96
CA VAL A 171 23.37 -2.09 23.85
C VAL A 171 24.23 -0.87 24.09
N GLU A 172 24.60 -0.16 23.02
CA GLU A 172 25.29 1.12 23.16
C GLU A 172 24.31 2.24 23.56
N SER A 173 24.82 3.27 24.23
CA SER A 173 24.04 4.48 24.53
C SER A 173 23.47 5.07 23.23
N TYR A 174 22.19 5.44 23.26
CA TYR A 174 21.42 5.94 22.10
C TYR A 174 21.06 4.89 21.04
N GLU A 175 21.51 3.65 21.17
CA GLU A 175 21.10 2.55 20.30
C GLU A 175 19.76 1.95 20.78
N PRO A 176 18.83 1.60 19.88
CA PRO A 176 17.58 0.95 20.26
C PRO A 176 17.77 -0.53 20.62
N LEU A 177 17.34 -0.93 21.82
CA LEU A 177 17.07 -2.32 22.13
C LEU A 177 15.68 -2.71 21.61
N TYR A 178 15.62 -3.72 20.74
CA TYR A 178 14.36 -4.28 20.27
C TYR A 178 13.84 -5.36 21.22
N ILE A 179 12.54 -5.31 21.54
CA ILE A 179 11.83 -6.32 22.32
C ILE A 179 10.59 -6.76 21.56
N ASP A 180 10.47 -8.08 21.40
CA ASP A 180 9.28 -8.74 20.89
C ASP A 180 8.54 -9.40 22.05
N VAL A 181 7.27 -9.03 22.25
CA VAL A 181 6.34 -9.73 23.15
C VAL A 181 5.33 -10.48 22.30
N ARG A 182 5.31 -11.81 22.43
CA ARG A 182 4.41 -12.68 21.68
C ARG A 182 3.38 -13.30 22.61
N VAL A 183 2.12 -13.26 22.19
CA VAL A 183 0.97 -13.83 22.90
C VAL A 183 0.30 -14.82 21.98
N ARG A 184 0.28 -16.10 22.35
CA ARG A 184 -0.37 -17.17 21.58
C ARG A 184 -1.29 -17.98 22.46
N GLY A 185 -2.47 -18.33 21.98
CA GLY A 185 -3.34 -19.18 22.76
C GLY A 185 -4.78 -19.22 22.29
N ASN A 186 -5.61 -19.91 23.06
CA ASN A 186 -7.03 -20.05 22.83
C ASN A 186 -7.81 -19.47 24.01
N GLY A 187 -8.66 -18.48 23.74
CA GLY A 187 -9.50 -17.86 24.73
C GLY A 187 -10.00 -16.48 24.32
N TYR A 188 -10.81 -15.88 25.18
CA TYR A 188 -11.42 -14.59 24.90
C TYR A 188 -10.47 -13.43 25.23
N ILE A 189 -9.95 -12.75 24.21
CA ILE A 189 -9.23 -11.48 24.37
C ILE A 189 -9.74 -10.47 23.36
N PRO A 190 -10.75 -9.66 23.71
CA PRO A 190 -11.37 -8.74 22.75
C PRO A 190 -10.50 -7.51 22.47
N ASP A 191 -9.61 -7.14 23.40
CA ASP A 191 -8.73 -5.99 23.22
C ASP A 191 -7.37 -6.21 23.89
N LEU A 192 -6.50 -6.93 23.18
CA LEU A 192 -5.11 -7.15 23.59
C LEU A 192 -4.31 -5.84 23.81
N LYS A 193 -4.77 -4.71 23.29
CA LYS A 193 -4.07 -3.42 23.40
C LYS A 193 -4.28 -2.73 24.75
N LYS A 194 -5.29 -3.16 25.52
CA LYS A 194 -5.54 -2.62 26.88
C LYS A 194 -4.58 -3.18 27.92
N ILE A 195 -3.90 -4.28 27.62
CA ILE A 195 -2.90 -4.86 28.51
C ILE A 195 -1.60 -4.12 28.27
N ASP A 196 -1.07 -3.50 29.31
CA ASP A 196 0.24 -2.84 29.28
C ASP A 196 1.34 -3.91 29.32
N TRP A 197 1.64 -4.50 28.16
CA TRP A 197 2.69 -5.52 28.02
C TRP A 197 4.09 -5.02 28.38
N LEU A 198 4.30 -3.70 28.30
CA LEU A 198 5.54 -3.04 28.70
C LEU A 198 5.24 -1.61 29.20
N PRO A 199 5.21 -1.39 30.52
CA PRO A 199 4.93 -0.07 31.08
C PRO A 199 6.07 0.93 30.78
N PRO A 200 5.81 2.26 30.86
CA PRO A 200 6.83 3.28 30.71
C PRO A 200 7.97 3.09 31.73
N LEU A 201 9.22 3.15 31.27
CA LEU A 201 10.41 2.99 32.10
C LEU A 201 11.08 4.35 32.36
N PRO A 202 11.51 4.66 33.60
CA PRO A 202 12.19 5.91 33.91
C PRO A 202 13.48 6.09 33.09
N GLY A 203 13.62 7.23 32.41
CA GLY A 203 14.83 7.56 31.65
C GLY A 203 14.99 6.80 30.32
N VAL A 204 14.02 5.98 29.93
CA VAL A 204 14.03 5.22 28.67
C VAL A 204 12.96 5.77 27.74
N ARG A 205 13.34 6.03 26.49
CA ARG A 205 12.37 6.36 25.43
C ARG A 205 11.83 5.06 24.85
N LEU A 206 10.54 4.83 25.04
CA LEU A 206 9.81 3.67 24.53
C LEU A 206 9.10 4.02 23.22
N PHE A 207 9.40 3.27 22.17
CA PHE A 207 8.68 3.30 20.90
C PHE A 207 7.97 1.96 20.71
N SER A 208 6.74 2.00 20.23
CA SER A 208 5.93 0.80 19.95
C SER A 208 5.47 0.82 18.50
N ASP A 209 5.64 -0.30 17.81
CA ASP A 209 5.05 -0.50 16.47
C ASP A 209 3.55 -0.86 16.60
N LYS A 210 2.81 -0.74 15.49
CA LYS A 210 1.44 -1.26 15.42
C LYS A 210 1.47 -2.78 15.64
N PRO A 211 0.72 -3.31 16.61
CA PRO A 211 0.76 -4.74 16.91
C PRO A 211 0.20 -5.56 15.75
N LYS A 212 0.87 -6.68 15.45
CA LYS A 212 0.39 -7.66 14.46
C LYS A 212 -0.45 -8.69 15.18
N ILE A 213 -1.77 -8.63 15.00
CA ILE A 213 -2.72 -9.50 15.69
C ILE A 213 -3.44 -10.36 14.64
N SER A 214 -3.31 -11.66 14.78
CA SER A 214 -4.06 -12.66 14.02
C SER A 214 -5.06 -13.33 14.94
N VAL A 215 -6.32 -13.33 14.56
CA VAL A 215 -7.40 -14.01 15.29
C VAL A 215 -8.10 -14.95 14.34
N SER A 216 -8.23 -16.22 14.75
CA SER A 216 -9.11 -17.17 14.10
C SER A 216 -10.18 -17.67 15.08
N TYR A 217 -11.36 -18.00 14.55
CA TYR A 217 -12.48 -18.48 15.34
C TYR A 217 -12.74 -19.94 14.97
N THR A 218 -12.75 -20.82 15.97
CA THR A 218 -13.03 -22.24 15.82
C THR A 218 -14.09 -22.66 16.82
N LYS A 219 -14.58 -23.90 16.73
CA LYS A 219 -15.50 -24.48 17.72
C LYS A 219 -14.88 -24.59 19.13
N GLU A 220 -13.56 -24.56 19.22
CA GLU A 220 -12.81 -24.64 20.48
C GLU A 220 -12.64 -23.28 21.15
N GLY A 221 -12.84 -22.19 20.39
CA GLY A 221 -12.72 -20.83 20.88
C GLY A 221 -12.04 -19.91 19.86
N MET A 222 -11.54 -18.81 20.38
CA MET A 222 -10.84 -17.75 19.66
C MET A 222 -9.36 -18.05 19.81
N SER A 223 -8.71 -18.40 18.69
CA SER A 223 -7.27 -18.59 18.65
C SER A 223 -6.60 -17.28 18.30
N VAL A 224 -5.60 -16.91 19.08
CA VAL A 224 -4.93 -15.60 19.02
C VAL A 224 -3.44 -15.83 18.82
N ASP A 225 -2.85 -15.14 17.85
CA ASP A 225 -1.40 -14.96 17.72
C ASP A 225 -1.12 -13.47 17.55
N ALA A 226 -0.57 -12.84 18.58
CA ALA A 226 -0.29 -11.43 18.62
C ALA A 226 1.19 -11.17 18.88
N LEU A 227 1.75 -10.23 18.13
CA LEU A 227 3.13 -9.77 18.24
C LEU A 227 3.17 -8.27 18.48
N PHE A 228 3.71 -7.89 19.64
CA PHE A 228 3.99 -6.53 20.03
C PHE A 228 5.49 -6.28 19.91
N ARG A 229 5.87 -5.19 19.25
CA ARG A 229 7.27 -4.82 19.05
C ARG A 229 7.56 -3.49 19.67
N TYR A 230 8.62 -3.45 20.45
CA TYR A 230 9.09 -2.26 21.14
C TYR A 230 10.54 -1.96 20.77
N ALA A 231 10.88 -0.68 20.74
CA ALA A 231 12.26 -0.21 20.69
C ALA A 231 12.51 0.71 21.89
N LEU A 232 13.51 0.38 22.70
CA LEU A 232 13.86 1.12 23.89
C LEU A 232 15.20 1.80 23.69
N ILE A 233 15.23 3.12 23.89
CA ILE A 233 16.46 3.92 23.77
C ILE A 233 16.76 4.54 25.13
N SER A 234 17.96 4.28 25.64
CA SER A 234 18.44 4.83 26.91
C SER A 234 19.89 5.30 26.81
N GLN A 235 20.30 6.14 27.76
CA GLN A 235 21.69 6.57 27.97
C GLN A 235 22.38 5.83 29.12
N ARG A 236 21.59 5.10 29.93
CA ARG A 236 22.04 4.44 31.16
C ARG A 236 21.35 3.10 31.29
N ASP A 237 21.94 2.22 32.08
CA ASP A 237 21.35 0.96 32.49
C ASP A 237 19.91 1.13 32.97
N TYR A 238 19.07 0.16 32.59
CA TYR A 238 17.67 0.13 32.98
C TYR A 238 17.22 -1.32 33.20
N GLU A 239 16.13 -1.46 33.94
CA GLU A 239 15.54 -2.75 34.23
C GLU A 239 14.14 -2.82 33.62
N ILE A 240 13.91 -3.86 32.82
CA ILE A 240 12.59 -4.19 32.32
C ILE A 240 11.90 -4.96 33.44
N PRO A 241 10.76 -4.48 33.97
CA PRO A 241 10.14 -5.06 35.14
C PRO A 241 9.58 -6.46 34.86
N LYS A 242 9.43 -7.22 35.93
CA LYS A 242 8.69 -8.49 35.90
C LYS A 242 7.24 -8.21 35.51
N LEU A 243 6.71 -8.99 34.57
CA LEU A 243 5.28 -9.00 34.27
C LEU A 243 4.66 -10.25 34.91
N HIS A 244 3.62 -10.06 35.70
CA HIS A 244 2.86 -11.14 36.32
C HIS A 244 1.41 -11.01 35.89
N LEU A 245 0.90 -12.03 35.21
CA LEU A 245 -0.50 -12.10 34.79
C LEU A 245 -1.14 -13.34 35.38
N THR A 246 -2.39 -13.21 35.85
CA THR A 246 -3.20 -14.33 36.27
C THR A 246 -4.15 -14.73 35.15
N ALA A 247 -4.15 -16.01 34.80
CA ALA A 247 -5.02 -16.54 33.76
C ALA A 247 -5.87 -17.70 34.28
N TYR A 248 -7.08 -17.84 33.76
CA TYR A 248 -7.96 -18.96 34.05
C TYR A 248 -8.26 -19.75 32.77
N ASP A 249 -7.79 -20.99 32.70
CA ASP A 249 -8.12 -21.90 31.62
C ASP A 249 -9.53 -22.45 31.87
N THR A 250 -10.51 -21.95 31.11
CA THR A 250 -11.92 -22.35 31.22
C THR A 250 -12.17 -23.78 30.77
N VAL A 251 -11.30 -24.35 29.92
CA VAL A 251 -11.41 -25.73 29.42
C VAL A 251 -10.86 -26.70 30.47
N ARG A 252 -9.67 -26.43 31.01
CA ARG A 252 -9.04 -27.26 32.06
C ARG A 252 -9.57 -26.96 33.46
N LYS A 253 -10.35 -25.87 33.62
CA LYS A 253 -10.89 -25.37 34.88
C LYS A 253 -9.83 -25.13 35.94
N ARG A 254 -8.70 -24.55 35.53
CA ARG A 254 -7.53 -24.30 36.39
C ARG A 254 -6.99 -22.90 36.17
N ALA A 255 -6.69 -22.24 37.28
CA ALA A 255 -5.90 -21.01 37.27
C ALA A 255 -4.42 -21.34 37.07
N TYR A 256 -3.71 -20.46 36.37
CA TYR A 256 -2.25 -20.51 36.22
C TYR A 256 -1.71 -19.09 36.10
N THR A 257 -0.43 -18.92 36.38
CA THR A 257 0.25 -17.64 36.27
C THR A 257 1.14 -17.63 35.03
N ILE A 258 1.25 -16.46 34.43
CA ILE A 258 2.17 -16.18 33.34
C ILE A 258 3.17 -15.17 33.88
N ASP A 259 4.39 -15.63 34.10
CA ASP A 259 5.47 -14.85 34.66
C ASP A 259 6.52 -14.58 33.57
N LEU A 260 6.79 -13.31 33.31
CA LEU A 260 7.95 -12.87 32.52
C LEU A 260 8.93 -12.19 33.45
N ASP A 261 10.12 -12.76 33.58
CA ASP A 261 11.12 -12.29 34.53
C ASP A 261 11.60 -10.85 34.25
N ALA A 262 12.11 -10.22 35.31
CA ALA A 262 12.78 -8.94 35.19
C ALA A 262 14.12 -9.13 34.47
N VAL A 263 14.47 -8.20 33.57
CA VAL A 263 15.71 -8.27 32.80
C VAL A 263 16.46 -6.95 32.95
N LYS A 264 17.72 -7.04 33.38
CA LYS A 264 18.62 -5.90 33.48
C LYS A 264 19.33 -5.73 32.14
N VAL A 265 19.23 -4.54 31.56
CA VAL A 265 19.89 -4.19 30.31
C VAL A 265 21.07 -3.29 30.64
N HIS A 266 22.27 -3.71 30.23
CA HIS A 266 23.47 -2.90 30.38
C HIS A 266 23.66 -2.00 29.16
N VAL A 267 23.89 -0.71 29.39
CA VAL A 267 24.06 0.31 28.35
C VAL A 267 25.49 0.81 28.37
N LYS A 268 26.26 0.49 27.32
CA LYS A 268 27.63 0.98 27.18
C LYS A 268 27.62 2.48 26.93
N ALA A 269 28.37 3.21 27.74
CA ALA A 269 28.63 4.61 27.48
C ALA A 269 29.41 4.75 26.16
N VAL A 270 28.89 5.60 25.26
CA VAL A 270 29.58 5.97 24.02
C VAL A 270 30.17 7.36 24.19
N GLU A 271 31.42 7.52 23.80
CA GLU A 271 32.08 8.83 23.77
C GLU A 271 31.32 9.78 22.83
N ALA A 272 30.96 10.97 23.32
CA ALA A 272 30.16 11.93 22.55
C ALA A 272 30.80 12.32 21.21
N SER A 273 32.14 12.26 21.13
CA SER A 273 32.91 12.51 19.90
C SER A 273 32.72 11.44 18.82
N ALA A 274 32.35 10.22 19.19
CA ALA A 274 32.07 9.13 18.25
C ALA A 274 30.68 9.22 17.62
N LEU A 275 29.75 9.94 18.28
CA LEU A 275 28.38 10.16 17.81
C LEU A 275 28.25 11.33 16.83
N LEU A 276 29.30 12.17 16.72
CA LEU A 276 29.32 13.31 15.80
C LEU A 276 29.80 12.85 14.42
N ASP A 277 29.12 13.34 13.39
CA ASP A 277 29.55 13.12 12.01
C ASP A 277 30.99 13.65 11.81
N LYS A 278 31.88 12.79 11.32
CA LYS A 278 33.26 13.15 11.01
C LYS A 278 33.36 14.12 9.82
N GLU A 279 32.34 14.14 8.97
CA GLU A 279 32.25 14.97 7.78
C GLU A 279 31.04 15.89 7.89
N ASN A 280 31.25 17.20 7.70
CA ASN A 280 30.14 18.13 7.55
C ASN A 280 29.41 17.86 6.23
N ARG A 281 28.13 17.47 6.33
CA ARG A 281 27.22 17.35 5.19
C ARG A 281 26.02 18.30 5.37
N PRO A 282 25.70 19.14 4.38
CA PRO A 282 26.38 19.29 3.08
C PRO A 282 27.81 19.85 3.21
N PRO A 283 28.69 19.63 2.20
CA PRO A 283 30.03 20.20 2.21
C PRO A 283 29.95 21.72 2.43
N PRO A 284 30.97 22.33 3.08
CA PRO A 284 30.99 23.76 3.30
C PRO A 284 30.72 24.48 1.97
N VAL A 285 29.78 25.43 1.98
CA VAL A 285 29.46 26.25 0.82
C VAL A 285 30.77 26.78 0.23
N GLU A 286 31.00 26.57 -1.07
CA GLU A 286 32.21 27.04 -1.75
C GLU A 286 32.43 28.52 -1.39
N SER A 287 33.68 28.87 -1.05
CA SER A 287 33.96 30.26 -0.68
C SER A 287 33.59 31.19 -1.85
N PRO A 288 33.05 32.40 -1.59
CA PRO A 288 32.66 33.34 -2.65
C PRO A 288 33.80 33.59 -3.66
N LEU A 289 35.05 33.59 -3.19
CA LEU A 289 36.25 33.72 -4.03
C LEU A 289 36.45 32.54 -4.98
N ALA A 290 36.18 31.31 -4.54
CA ALA A 290 36.29 30.12 -5.39
C ALA A 290 35.25 30.15 -6.52
N VAL A 291 34.01 30.53 -6.21
CA VAL A 291 32.93 30.70 -7.19
C VAL A 291 33.29 31.77 -8.22
N ILE A 292 33.78 32.94 -7.76
CA ILE A 292 34.22 34.05 -8.62
C ILE A 292 35.38 33.60 -9.52
N LYS A 293 36.38 32.90 -8.97
CA LYS A 293 37.51 32.39 -9.74
C LYS A 293 37.07 31.41 -10.82
N ARG A 294 36.14 30.50 -10.52
CA ARG A 294 35.61 29.54 -11.49
C ARG A 294 34.84 30.25 -12.61
N PHE A 295 34.00 31.22 -12.25
CA PHE A 295 33.27 32.04 -13.22
C PHE A 295 34.22 32.83 -14.13
N LEU A 296 35.21 33.52 -13.57
CA LEU A 296 36.25 34.23 -14.33
C LEU A 296 37.01 33.30 -15.27
N THR A 297 37.36 32.10 -14.79
CA THR A 297 38.05 31.10 -15.62
C THR A 297 37.22 30.71 -16.83
N LEU A 298 35.93 30.40 -16.63
CA LEU A 298 35.01 30.07 -17.73
C LEU A 298 34.80 31.25 -18.68
N PHE A 299 34.67 32.45 -18.14
CA PHE A 299 34.51 33.68 -18.92
C PHE A 299 35.73 33.95 -19.81
N LEU A 300 36.95 33.71 -19.31
CA LEU A 300 38.18 33.85 -20.09
C LEU A 300 38.27 32.83 -21.22
N ILE A 301 37.92 31.56 -20.96
CA ILE A 301 37.89 30.50 -21.99
C ILE A 301 36.90 30.87 -23.10
N PHE A 302 35.70 31.32 -22.72
CA PHE A 302 34.68 31.76 -23.68
C PHE A 302 35.15 32.96 -24.52
N SER A 303 35.72 33.97 -23.86
CA SER A 303 36.23 35.18 -24.52
C SER A 303 37.35 34.87 -25.51
N ALA A 304 38.27 33.97 -25.15
CA ALA A 304 39.35 33.53 -26.03
C ALA A 304 38.81 32.83 -27.29
N GLY A 305 37.81 31.95 -27.13
CA GLY A 305 37.14 31.30 -28.25
C GLY A 305 36.44 32.29 -29.19
N TRP A 306 35.73 33.27 -28.63
CA TRP A 306 35.07 34.32 -29.40
C TRP A 306 36.05 35.17 -30.21
N ILE A 307 37.14 35.63 -29.57
CA ILE A 307 38.17 36.45 -30.23
C ILE A 307 38.81 35.66 -31.38
N SER A 308 39.11 34.37 -31.17
CA SER A 308 39.66 33.48 -32.21
C SER A 308 38.72 33.36 -33.41
N ALA A 309 37.42 33.19 -33.18
CA ALA A 309 36.41 33.11 -34.24
C ALA A 309 36.28 34.41 -35.05
N VAL A 310 36.27 35.56 -34.37
CA VAL A 310 36.20 36.87 -35.05
C VAL A 310 37.46 37.15 -35.87
N LEU A 311 38.63 36.83 -35.33
CA LEU A 311 39.91 37.05 -36.00
C LEU A 311 40.00 36.20 -37.29
N THR A 312 39.70 34.91 -37.19
CA THR A 312 39.71 33.99 -38.35
C THR A 312 38.74 34.42 -39.46
N LEU A 313 37.54 34.88 -39.10
CA LEU A 313 36.57 35.40 -40.08
C LEU A 313 37.04 36.68 -40.78
N ARG A 314 37.66 37.61 -40.05
CA ARG A 314 38.19 38.86 -40.65
C ARG A 314 39.34 38.61 -41.61
N LEU A 315 40.31 37.77 -41.21
CA LEU A 315 41.42 37.38 -42.09
C LEU A 315 40.92 36.71 -43.37
N ARG A 316 39.97 35.78 -43.26
CA ARG A 316 39.41 35.08 -44.43
C ARG A 316 38.71 36.02 -45.41
N ARG A 317 38.00 37.04 -44.92
CA ARG A 317 37.36 38.05 -45.80
C ARG A 317 38.38 38.94 -46.50
N HIS A 318 39.45 39.34 -45.81
CA HIS A 318 40.44 40.23 -46.38
C HIS A 318 41.23 39.56 -47.52
N PHE A 319 41.66 38.31 -47.34
CA PHE A 319 42.40 37.59 -48.38
C PHE A 319 41.55 37.32 -49.63
N ARG A 320 40.25 37.03 -49.49
CA ARG A 320 39.35 36.75 -50.62
C ARG A 320 39.10 37.98 -51.51
N ALA A 321 38.96 39.16 -50.89
CA ALA A 321 38.68 40.39 -51.61
C ALA A 321 39.87 40.89 -52.45
N VAL A 322 41.10 40.57 -52.05
CA VAL A 322 42.32 40.94 -52.80
C VAL A 322 42.47 40.09 -54.06
N THR A 323 42.20 38.79 -53.99
CA THR A 323 42.38 37.87 -55.12
C THR A 323 41.38 38.12 -56.26
N GLU A 324 40.14 38.47 -55.93
CA GLU A 324 39.05 38.63 -56.90
C GLU A 324 39.19 39.90 -57.78
N LYS A 325 39.83 40.95 -57.25
CA LYS A 325 40.03 42.21 -57.98
C LYS A 325 41.13 42.11 -59.05
N ASP A 326 42.21 41.39 -58.76
CA ASP A 326 43.33 41.23 -59.69
C ASP A 326 42.93 40.35 -60.90
N GLU A 327 42.21 39.24 -60.69
CA GLU A 327 41.74 38.35 -61.76
C GLU A 327 40.77 39.03 -62.73
N TRP A 328 39.85 39.87 -62.23
CA TRP A 328 38.93 40.62 -63.10
C TRP A 328 39.70 41.56 -64.05
N SER A 329 40.70 42.26 -63.53
CA SER A 329 41.44 43.25 -64.29
C SER A 329 42.27 42.61 -65.43
N GLU A 330 42.80 41.40 -65.21
CA GLU A 330 43.55 40.66 -66.24
C GLU A 330 42.63 40.09 -67.33
N ARG A 331 41.44 39.60 -66.98
CA ARG A 331 40.48 39.03 -67.94
C ARG A 331 39.94 40.07 -68.91
N VAL A 332 39.69 41.31 -68.44
CA VAL A 332 39.27 42.42 -69.31
C VAL A 332 40.40 42.90 -70.23
N LYS A 333 41.66 42.89 -69.76
CA LYS A 333 42.81 43.30 -70.59
C LYS A 333 43.10 42.29 -71.70
N SER A 334 42.99 41.00 -71.41
CA SER A 334 43.37 39.91 -72.32
C SER A 334 42.35 39.61 -73.43
N SER A 335 41.11 40.08 -73.34
CA SER A 335 40.05 39.80 -74.33
C SER A 335 40.40 40.35 -75.70
N LYS A 336 40.25 39.58 -76.78
CA LYS A 336 40.76 40.01 -78.11
C LYS A 336 39.71 40.68 -78.99
N ASP A 337 38.43 40.46 -78.69
CA ASP A 337 37.31 40.79 -79.56
C ASP A 337 36.17 41.51 -78.82
N GLU A 338 35.36 42.31 -79.54
CA GLU A 338 34.24 43.07 -78.96
C GLU A 338 33.27 42.15 -78.20
N ARG A 339 33.01 40.97 -78.79
CA ARG A 339 32.07 39.98 -78.27
C ARG A 339 32.50 39.40 -76.93
N GLU A 340 33.80 39.21 -76.75
CA GLU A 340 34.37 38.61 -75.53
C GLU A 340 34.29 39.58 -74.35
N ILE A 341 34.56 40.86 -74.60
CA ILE A 341 34.41 41.92 -73.59
C ILE A 341 32.94 42.06 -73.19
N MET A 342 32.03 42.09 -74.17
CA MET A 342 30.61 42.19 -73.92
C MET A 342 30.10 41.04 -73.05
N MET A 343 30.52 39.80 -73.34
CA MET A 343 30.17 38.62 -72.55
C MET A 343 30.67 38.73 -71.10
N LEU A 344 31.91 39.21 -70.90
CA LEU A 344 32.48 39.41 -69.57
C LEU A 344 31.71 40.48 -68.76
N LEU A 345 31.29 41.57 -69.42
CA LEU A 345 30.50 42.62 -68.77
C LEU A 345 29.11 42.13 -68.36
N LEU A 346 28.42 41.39 -69.25
CA LEU A 346 27.13 40.77 -68.96
C LEU A 346 27.22 39.79 -67.77
N LEU A 347 28.31 39.03 -67.69
CA LEU A 347 28.51 38.06 -66.59
C LEU A 347 28.87 38.71 -65.26
N LYS A 348 29.52 39.89 -65.25
CA LYS A 348 29.89 40.57 -64.00
C LYS A 348 28.72 41.35 -63.40
N ASP A 349 28.15 42.27 -64.17
CA ASP A 349 27.08 43.16 -63.72
C ASP A 349 26.45 43.86 -64.94
N ALA A 350 25.47 43.21 -65.56
CA ALA A 350 24.85 43.68 -66.81
C ALA A 350 24.20 45.07 -66.69
N ASP A 351 23.64 45.39 -65.52
CA ASP A 351 22.98 46.68 -65.29
C ASP A 351 24.00 47.82 -65.15
N ARG A 352 25.10 47.59 -64.42
CA ARG A 352 26.16 48.59 -64.24
C ARG A 352 26.80 49.00 -65.55
N TYR A 353 27.03 48.05 -66.47
CA TYR A 353 27.76 48.29 -67.71
C TYR A 353 26.86 48.42 -68.94
N ARG A 354 25.56 48.61 -68.75
CA ARG A 354 24.53 48.57 -69.80
C ARG A 354 24.86 49.47 -71.01
N ASP A 355 25.23 50.72 -70.78
CA ASP A 355 25.56 51.67 -71.85
C ASP A 355 26.76 51.20 -72.69
N THR A 356 27.75 50.59 -72.04
CA THR A 356 28.96 50.06 -72.69
C THR A 356 28.64 48.79 -73.47
N ILE A 357 27.76 47.94 -72.94
CA ILE A 357 27.26 46.74 -73.62
C ILE A 357 26.46 47.13 -74.87
N GLU A 358 25.53 48.07 -74.78
CA GLU A 358 24.72 48.53 -75.93
C GLU A 358 25.58 49.18 -77.04
N ARG A 359 26.72 49.80 -76.68
CA ARG A 359 27.69 50.30 -77.66
C ARG A 359 28.43 49.15 -78.35
N LEU A 360 28.86 48.15 -77.60
CA LEU A 360 29.53 46.96 -78.17
C LEU A 360 28.58 46.16 -79.08
N GLU A 361 27.30 46.02 -78.70
CA GLU A 361 26.28 45.37 -79.54
C GLU A 361 26.07 46.09 -80.86
N ARG A 362 26.04 47.44 -80.85
CA ARG A 362 25.90 48.23 -82.08
C ARG A 362 27.09 48.07 -83.02
N ALA A 363 28.32 48.03 -82.51
CA ALA A 363 29.50 47.72 -83.34
C ALA A 363 29.38 46.35 -83.99
N LEU A 364 29.03 45.33 -83.21
CA LEU A 364 28.96 43.94 -83.67
C LEU A 364 27.89 43.74 -84.74
N HIS A 365 26.70 44.33 -84.57
CA HIS A 365 25.54 44.06 -85.44
C HIS A 365 25.31 45.09 -86.54
N LYS A 366 25.76 46.34 -86.40
CA LYS A 366 25.57 47.41 -87.41
C LYS A 366 26.87 47.82 -88.12
N HIS A 367 27.98 47.10 -87.87
CA HIS A 367 29.30 47.33 -88.47
C HIS A 367 29.83 48.77 -88.33
N GLU A 368 29.53 49.42 -87.20
CA GLU A 368 30.15 50.70 -86.83
C GLU A 368 31.57 50.48 -86.31
N ARG A 369 32.54 51.32 -86.69
CA ARG A 369 33.94 51.22 -86.22
C ARG A 369 34.05 51.74 -84.78
N ILE A 370 34.53 50.89 -83.86
CA ILE A 370 34.79 51.24 -82.45
C ILE A 370 36.26 50.99 -82.08
N ASP A 371 36.80 51.80 -81.16
CA ASP A 371 38.14 51.59 -80.58
C ASP A 371 38.05 50.77 -79.28
N LEU A 372 38.38 49.49 -79.42
CA LEU A 372 38.38 48.49 -78.35
C LEU A 372 39.31 48.85 -77.17
N LYS A 373 40.41 49.58 -77.39
CA LYS A 373 41.35 49.96 -76.32
C LYS A 373 40.79 51.04 -75.41
N ARG A 374 39.89 51.88 -75.92
CA ARG A 374 39.22 52.90 -75.11
C ARG A 374 38.18 52.26 -74.20
N ILE A 375 37.35 51.36 -74.74
CA ILE A 375 36.32 50.66 -73.97
C ILE A 375 36.93 49.85 -72.82
N LYS A 376 38.02 49.11 -73.06
CA LYS A 376 38.71 48.38 -71.98
C LYS A 376 39.18 49.27 -70.83
N ARG A 377 39.61 50.51 -71.11
CA ARG A 377 40.05 51.45 -70.07
C ARG A 377 38.87 52.01 -69.27
N GLU A 378 37.75 52.30 -69.93
CA GLU A 378 36.53 52.77 -69.26
C GLU A 378 36.00 51.67 -68.30
N VAL A 379 35.93 50.42 -68.76
CA VAL A 379 35.52 49.26 -67.94
C VAL A 379 36.43 49.02 -66.73
N LEU A 380 37.75 49.20 -66.88
CA LEU A 380 38.72 49.03 -65.78
C LEU A 380 38.70 50.19 -64.78
N ASN A 381 38.25 51.37 -65.18
CA ASN A 381 38.12 52.53 -64.30
C ASN A 381 36.77 52.53 -63.55
N GLU A 382 35.75 51.88 -64.11
CA GLU A 382 34.41 51.71 -63.49
C GLU A 382 34.26 50.40 -62.68
N GLY A 383 35.25 49.51 -62.73
CA GLY A 383 35.25 48.18 -62.10
C GLY A 383 36.16 48.05 -60.89
#